data_AF-A0A7H8QAS2-F1
#
_entry.id   AF-A0A7H8QAS2-F1
#
_cell.length_a   1.000
_cell.length_b   1.000
_cell.length_c   1.000
_cell.angle_alpha   90.00
_cell.angle_beta   90.00
_cell.angle_gamma   90.00
#
_symmetry.space_group_name_H-M   'P 1'
#
loop_
_entity.id
_entity.type
_entity.pdbx_description
1 polymer ?
#
loop_
_entity_poly.entity_id
_entity_poly.type
_entity_poly.pdbx_seq_one_letter_code
_entity_poly.pdbx_strand_id
1 'polypeptide(L)'
;MAKLKVSELKQHLKSYSNENLIRLIVELSKTSKEAQNFLAAEVQGEAAVAELHEEAKTQIQDEFFPRKGEPKLRLSQAKKAISNFAKFTGNQFLKTDLMLYYVELGTEFTVANGDIDGPFYYSLATMFDQVADACNRDERLYQQLSERLEAVVLNARGIGWDYPDNLADSYYSIEWLDEEE
;
A
#
# COMPACT_ATOMS: atom_id res chain seq x y z
N MET A 1 11.28 -22.83 -18.89
CA MET A 1 10.91 -21.56 -19.57
C MET A 1 12.18 -20.87 -20.02
N ALA A 2 12.24 -20.35 -21.25
CA ALA A 2 13.38 -19.57 -21.71
C ALA A 2 13.50 -18.31 -20.84
N LYS A 3 14.67 -18.11 -20.21
CA LYS A 3 14.92 -16.99 -19.30
C LYS A 3 15.50 -15.85 -20.13
N LEU A 4 14.65 -14.96 -20.64
CA LEU A 4 15.07 -13.78 -21.40
C LEU A 4 15.79 -12.79 -20.47
N LYS A 5 17.03 -12.40 -20.79
CA LYS A 5 17.74 -11.39 -19.99
C LYS A 5 17.31 -9.98 -20.37
N VAL A 6 17.28 -9.07 -19.41
CA VAL A 6 16.96 -7.65 -19.64
C VAL A 6 17.91 -7.02 -20.65
N SER A 7 19.20 -7.42 -20.66
CA SER A 7 20.19 -6.94 -21.63
C SER A 7 19.88 -7.37 -23.06
N GLU A 8 19.43 -8.62 -23.25
CA GLU A 8 19.07 -9.19 -24.56
C GLU A 8 17.79 -8.51 -25.08
N LEU A 9 16.78 -8.35 -24.21
CA LEU A 9 15.56 -7.61 -24.54
C LEU A 9 15.88 -6.17 -24.96
N LYS A 10 16.71 -5.45 -24.18
CA LYS A 10 17.13 -4.08 -24.52
C LYS A 10 17.82 -4.00 -25.88
N GLN A 11 18.72 -4.95 -26.19
CA GLN A 11 19.40 -4.97 -27.48
C GLN A 11 18.43 -5.22 -28.64
N HIS A 12 17.48 -6.13 -28.45
CA HIS A 12 16.46 -6.43 -29.46
C HIS A 12 15.50 -5.24 -29.68
N LEU A 13 15.07 -4.57 -28.61
CA LEU A 13 14.19 -3.39 -28.71
C LEU A 13 14.87 -2.19 -29.39
N LYS A 14 16.20 -2.06 -29.30
CA LYS A 14 16.95 -1.01 -30.02
C LYS A 14 16.89 -1.14 -31.54
N SER A 15 16.64 -2.33 -32.08
CA SER A 15 16.50 -2.53 -33.53
C SER A 15 15.06 -2.37 -34.02
N TYR A 16 14.10 -2.09 -33.13
CA TYR A 16 12.70 -1.94 -33.53
C TYR A 16 12.45 -0.53 -34.07
N SER A 17 11.57 -0.43 -35.06
CA SER A 17 10.97 0.85 -35.45
C SER A 17 10.02 1.34 -34.36
N ASN A 18 9.73 2.64 -34.36
CA ASN A 18 8.74 3.23 -33.45
C ASN A 18 7.37 2.54 -33.57
N GLU A 19 6.93 2.22 -34.79
CA GLU A 19 5.67 1.51 -35.04
C GLU A 19 5.63 0.13 -34.38
N ASN A 20 6.72 -0.63 -34.48
CA ASN A 20 6.81 -1.96 -33.87
C ASN A 20 6.89 -1.87 -32.34
N LEU A 21 7.55 -0.84 -31.79
CA LEU A 21 7.56 -0.59 -30.35
C LEU A 21 6.17 -0.25 -29.82
N ILE A 22 5.44 0.65 -30.49
CA ILE A 22 4.06 1.01 -30.14
C ILE A 22 3.18 -0.23 -30.15
N ARG A 23 3.26 -1.04 -31.21
CA ARG A 23 2.48 -2.28 -31.32
C ARG A 23 2.78 -3.25 -30.18
N LEU A 24 4.06 -3.48 -29.87
CA LEU A 24 4.47 -4.39 -28.80
C LEU A 24 3.95 -3.91 -27.43
N ILE A 25 4.04 -2.61 -27.13
CA ILE A 25 3.56 -2.03 -25.87
C ILE A 25 2.03 -2.19 -25.76
N VAL A 26 1.29 -1.94 -26.84
CA VAL A 26 -0.17 -2.13 -26.87
C VAL A 26 -0.58 -3.59 -26.74
N GLU A 27 0.15 -4.52 -27.36
CA GLU A 27 -0.11 -5.95 -27.18
C GLU A 27 0.20 -6.40 -25.74
N LEU A 28 1.27 -5.86 -25.14
CA LEU A 28 1.62 -6.13 -23.74
C LEU A 28 0.54 -5.62 -22.78
N SER A 29 0.00 -4.42 -23.02
CA SER A 29 -1.07 -3.85 -22.20
C SER A 29 -2.37 -4.65 -22.27
N LYS A 30 -2.64 -5.30 -23.41
CA LYS A 30 -3.82 -6.17 -23.59
C LYS A 30 -3.67 -7.55 -22.95
N THR A 31 -2.43 -7.98 -22.68
CA THR A 31 -2.12 -9.34 -22.21
C THR A 31 -1.69 -9.41 -20.74
N SER A 32 -1.30 -8.29 -20.13
CA SER A 32 -0.97 -8.19 -18.71
C SER A 32 -1.70 -7.01 -18.06
N LYS A 33 -2.46 -7.30 -17.00
CA LYS A 33 -3.13 -6.27 -16.20
C LYS A 33 -2.11 -5.36 -15.50
N GLU A 34 -0.98 -5.91 -15.05
CA GLU A 34 0.10 -5.08 -14.49
C GLU A 34 0.69 -4.11 -15.53
N ALA A 35 0.90 -4.56 -16.77
CA ALA A 35 1.38 -3.68 -17.84
C ALA A 35 0.32 -2.63 -18.22
N GLN A 36 -0.95 -3.01 -18.25
CA GLN A 36 -2.06 -2.08 -18.48
C GLN A 36 -2.08 -0.98 -17.41
N ASN A 37 -2.00 -1.37 -16.13
CA ASN A 37 -2.05 -0.44 -15.01
C ASN A 37 -0.85 0.51 -15.00
N PHE A 38 0.35 0.01 -15.31
CA PHE A 38 1.55 0.86 -15.45
C PHE A 38 1.37 1.90 -16.56
N LEU A 39 0.88 1.49 -17.73
CA LEU A 39 0.66 2.40 -18.85
C LEU A 39 -0.51 3.37 -18.61
N ALA A 40 -1.55 2.94 -17.89
CA ALA A 40 -2.67 3.81 -17.52
C ALA A 40 -2.21 4.93 -16.59
N ALA A 41 -1.40 4.63 -15.58
CA ALA A 41 -0.82 5.65 -14.69
C ALA A 41 0.06 6.65 -15.47
N GLU A 42 0.87 6.17 -16.42
CA GLU A 42 1.72 7.02 -17.25
C GLU A 42 0.92 7.93 -18.22
N VAL A 43 -0.14 7.40 -18.84
CA VAL A 43 -0.86 8.10 -19.92
C VAL A 43 -2.03 8.94 -19.41
N GLN A 44 -2.73 8.48 -18.36
CA GLN A 44 -4.00 9.06 -17.90
C GLN A 44 -3.85 9.90 -16.63
N GLY A 45 -2.65 9.96 -16.02
CA GLY A 45 -2.34 10.83 -14.90
C GLY A 45 -3.20 10.54 -13.66
N GLU A 46 -3.68 11.60 -13.00
CA GLU A 46 -4.34 11.53 -11.69
C GLU A 46 -5.58 10.64 -11.64
N ALA A 47 -6.38 10.58 -12.70
CA ALA A 47 -7.60 9.76 -12.74
C ALA A 47 -7.30 8.25 -12.64
N ALA A 48 -6.28 7.78 -13.37
CA ALA A 48 -5.86 6.38 -13.29
C ALA A 48 -5.17 6.07 -11.95
N VAL A 49 -4.43 7.03 -11.39
CA VAL A 49 -3.85 6.88 -10.04
C VAL A 49 -4.95 6.70 -8.99
N ALA A 50 -6.04 7.48 -9.06
CA ALA A 50 -7.18 7.35 -8.16
C ALA A 50 -7.89 5.99 -8.30
N GLU A 51 -8.11 5.51 -9.53
CA GLU A 51 -8.71 4.18 -9.76
C GLU A 51 -7.83 3.06 -9.20
N LEU A 52 -6.52 3.11 -9.45
CA LEU A 52 -5.57 2.12 -8.91
C LEU A 52 -5.50 2.16 -7.37
N HIS A 53 -5.69 3.33 -6.79
CA HIS A 53 -5.74 3.50 -5.34
C HIS A 53 -6.98 2.80 -4.75
N GLU A 54 -8.16 3.03 -5.33
CA GLU A 54 -9.41 2.37 -4.90
C GLU A 54 -9.39 0.86 -5.14
N GLU A 55 -8.79 0.40 -6.24
CA GLU A 55 -8.55 -1.03 -6.48
C GLU A 55 -7.66 -1.64 -5.36
N ALA A 56 -6.59 -0.94 -4.96
CA ALA A 56 -5.71 -1.39 -3.89
C ALA A 56 -6.42 -1.39 -2.54
N LYS A 57 -7.21 -0.36 -2.20
CA LYS A 57 -8.04 -0.33 -0.98
C LYS A 57 -9.00 -1.51 -0.94
N THR A 58 -9.69 -1.78 -2.04
CA THR A 58 -10.61 -2.93 -2.14
C THR A 58 -9.89 -4.26 -1.91
N GLN A 59 -8.70 -4.44 -2.51
CA GLN A 59 -7.90 -5.66 -2.32
C GLN A 59 -7.43 -5.83 -0.86
N ILE A 60 -7.04 -4.74 -0.20
CA ILE A 60 -6.66 -4.77 1.22
C ILE A 60 -7.89 -5.10 2.07
N GLN A 61 -9.00 -4.38 1.86
CA GLN A 61 -10.25 -4.56 2.58
C GLN A 61 -10.75 -6.00 2.49
N ASP A 62 -10.74 -6.62 1.31
CA ASP A 62 -11.22 -7.99 1.13
C ASP A 62 -10.39 -9.05 1.90
N GLU A 63 -9.18 -8.74 2.36
CA GLU A 63 -8.42 -9.65 3.23
C GLU A 63 -8.93 -9.65 4.68
N PHE A 64 -9.50 -8.54 5.16
CA PHE A 64 -10.00 -8.36 6.53
C PHE A 64 -11.53 -8.40 6.62
N PHE A 65 -12.23 -7.83 5.65
CA PHE A 65 -13.69 -7.68 5.62
C PHE A 65 -14.23 -7.98 4.21
N PRO A 66 -14.14 -9.24 3.74
CA PRO A 66 -14.59 -9.59 2.39
C PRO A 66 -16.10 -9.41 2.24
N ARG A 67 -16.52 -8.95 1.05
CA ARG A 67 -17.96 -8.85 0.71
C ARG A 67 -18.70 -10.19 0.75
N LYS A 68 -17.98 -11.30 0.53
CA LYS A 68 -18.52 -12.67 0.55
C LYS A 68 -17.51 -13.64 1.12
N GLY A 69 -17.96 -14.50 2.03
CA GLY A 69 -17.14 -15.52 2.67
C GLY A 69 -16.42 -15.00 3.91
N GLU A 70 -15.48 -15.80 4.42
CA GLU A 70 -14.73 -15.50 5.63
C GLU A 70 -13.45 -14.71 5.31
N PRO A 71 -13.01 -13.83 6.24
CA PRO A 71 -11.76 -13.10 6.13
C PRO A 71 -10.58 -14.08 6.06
N LYS A 72 -9.67 -13.82 5.11
CA LYS A 72 -8.53 -14.71 4.87
C LYS A 72 -7.25 -14.25 5.57
N LEU A 73 -7.20 -12.98 5.97
CA LEU A 73 -6.07 -12.35 6.66
C LEU A 73 -4.73 -12.61 5.98
N ARG A 74 -4.70 -12.67 4.64
CA ARG A 74 -3.45 -12.90 3.91
C ARG A 74 -2.68 -11.59 3.83
N LEU A 75 -1.97 -11.27 4.90
CA LEU A 75 -1.22 -10.02 5.03
C LEU A 75 -0.24 -9.80 3.87
N SER A 76 0.34 -10.89 3.33
CA SER A 76 1.20 -10.83 2.16
C SER A 76 0.48 -10.33 0.90
N GLN A 77 -0.81 -10.65 0.73
CA GLN A 77 -1.61 -10.19 -0.40
C GLN A 77 -1.97 -8.72 -0.26
N ALA A 78 -2.36 -8.27 0.95
CA ALA A 78 -2.59 -6.86 1.23
C ALA A 78 -1.32 -6.02 0.98
N LYS A 79 -0.16 -6.45 1.52
CA LYS A 79 1.14 -5.79 1.28
C LYS A 79 1.55 -5.78 -0.19
N LYS A 80 1.18 -6.81 -0.94
CA LYS A 80 1.40 -6.87 -2.39
C LYS A 80 0.56 -5.84 -3.13
N ALA A 81 -0.69 -5.61 -2.72
CA ALA A 81 -1.53 -4.56 -3.31
C ALA A 81 -0.88 -3.17 -3.16
N ILE A 82 -0.40 -2.84 -1.94
CA ILE A 82 0.34 -1.59 -1.66
C ILE A 82 1.60 -1.48 -2.53
N SER A 83 2.40 -2.55 -2.57
CA SER A 83 3.65 -2.56 -3.33
C SER A 83 3.44 -2.43 -4.84
N ASN A 84 2.39 -3.07 -5.36
CA ASN A 84 2.01 -2.97 -6.76
C ASN A 84 1.52 -1.56 -7.11
N PHE A 85 0.67 -0.97 -6.27
CA PHE A 85 0.23 0.42 -6.43
C PHE A 85 1.44 1.36 -6.52
N ALA A 86 2.34 1.30 -5.54
CA ALA A 86 3.54 2.12 -5.51
C ALA A 86 4.42 1.94 -6.75
N LYS A 87 4.53 0.69 -7.25
CA LYS A 87 5.27 0.36 -8.46
C LYS A 87 4.63 0.95 -9.72
N PHE A 88 3.30 0.99 -9.80
CA PHE A 88 2.59 1.48 -10.98
C PHE A 88 2.51 3.01 -11.04
N THR A 89 2.36 3.67 -9.90
CA THR A 89 2.08 5.11 -9.84
C THR A 89 3.27 5.95 -9.41
N GLY A 90 4.22 5.37 -8.67
CA GLY A 90 5.30 6.12 -8.02
C GLY A 90 4.83 7.08 -6.91
N ASN A 91 3.52 7.15 -6.63
CA ASN A 91 2.94 8.12 -5.71
C ASN A 91 3.19 7.69 -4.25
N GLN A 92 4.09 8.40 -3.56
CA GLN A 92 4.45 8.08 -2.18
C GLN A 92 3.35 8.45 -1.19
N PHE A 93 2.65 9.57 -1.40
CA PHE A 93 1.56 10.00 -0.52
C PHE A 93 0.47 8.93 -0.43
N LEU A 94 -0.08 8.52 -1.58
CA LEU A 94 -1.15 7.52 -1.64
C LEU A 94 -0.66 6.12 -1.28
N LYS A 95 0.63 5.83 -1.45
CA LYS A 95 1.20 4.59 -0.90
C LYS A 95 1.13 4.60 0.64
N THR A 96 1.52 5.70 1.28
CA THR A 96 1.46 5.84 2.74
C THR A 96 0.00 5.79 3.23
N ASP A 97 -0.93 6.39 2.50
CA ASP A 97 -2.38 6.25 2.77
C ASP A 97 -2.82 4.78 2.82
N LEU A 98 -2.44 3.98 1.82
CA LEU A 98 -2.75 2.54 1.79
C LEU A 98 -2.07 1.76 2.93
N MET A 99 -0.86 2.18 3.33
CA MET A 99 -0.15 1.57 4.46
C MET A 99 -0.89 1.81 5.78
N LEU A 100 -1.35 3.05 6.01
CA LEU A 100 -2.17 3.37 7.17
C LEU A 100 -3.51 2.64 7.12
N TYR A 101 -4.16 2.58 5.94
CA TYR A 101 -5.40 1.84 5.74
C TYR A 101 -5.30 0.35 6.06
N TYR A 102 -4.16 -0.26 5.73
CA TYR A 102 -3.88 -1.65 6.11
C TYR A 102 -3.79 -1.82 7.65
N VAL A 103 -3.18 -0.86 8.35
CA VAL A 103 -3.11 -0.89 9.82
C VAL A 103 -4.49 -0.69 10.42
N GLU A 104 -5.24 0.32 9.97
CA GLU A 104 -6.62 0.62 10.40
C GLU A 104 -7.51 -0.62 10.32
N LEU A 105 -7.54 -1.30 9.18
CA LEU A 105 -8.35 -2.50 8.99
C LEU A 105 -7.90 -3.65 9.88
N GLY A 106 -6.59 -3.80 10.11
CA GLY A 106 -6.06 -4.82 11.02
C GLY A 106 -6.43 -4.57 12.49
N THR A 107 -6.37 -3.31 12.92
CA THR A 107 -6.82 -2.88 14.26
C THR A 107 -8.32 -3.08 14.41
N GLU A 108 -9.12 -2.58 13.47
CA GLU A 108 -10.58 -2.71 13.47
C GLU A 108 -11.01 -4.18 13.48
N PHE A 109 -10.32 -5.02 12.68
CA PHE A 109 -10.60 -6.45 12.63
C PHE A 109 -10.39 -7.11 14.01
N THR A 110 -9.31 -6.75 14.71
CA THR A 110 -9.03 -7.24 16.05
C THR A 110 -10.09 -6.77 17.04
N VAL A 111 -10.47 -5.49 17.01
CA VAL A 111 -11.51 -4.94 17.90
C VAL A 111 -12.84 -5.67 17.70
N ALA A 112 -13.18 -6.00 16.45
CA ALA A 112 -14.43 -6.68 16.12
C ALA A 112 -14.44 -8.19 16.43
N ASN A 113 -13.28 -8.87 16.36
CA ASN A 113 -13.21 -10.34 16.38
C ASN A 113 -12.36 -10.92 17.52
N GLY A 114 -11.67 -10.08 18.29
CA GLY A 114 -10.70 -10.47 19.30
C GLY A 114 -9.28 -10.69 18.75
N ASP A 115 -8.39 -11.10 19.64
CA ASP A 115 -6.96 -11.23 19.34
C ASP A 115 -6.66 -12.33 18.29
N ILE A 116 -5.67 -12.07 17.44
CA ILE A 116 -5.25 -12.96 16.33
C ILE A 116 -3.97 -13.72 16.71
N ASP A 117 -2.79 -13.19 16.40
CA ASP A 117 -1.49 -13.76 16.80
C ASP A 117 -0.36 -12.72 16.73
N GLY A 118 0.77 -13.01 17.36
CA GLY A 118 1.93 -12.12 17.36
C GLY A 118 2.45 -11.71 15.97
N PRO A 119 2.61 -12.63 14.99
CA PRO A 119 3.01 -12.27 13.62
C PRO A 119 2.08 -11.27 12.94
N PHE A 120 0.77 -11.36 13.19
CA PHE A 120 -0.20 -10.39 12.71
C PHE A 120 0.08 -9.01 13.28
N TYR A 121 0.19 -8.86 14.60
CA TYR A 121 0.45 -7.57 15.23
C TYR A 121 1.82 -6.98 14.89
N TYR A 122 2.86 -7.82 14.83
CA TYR A 122 4.19 -7.39 14.39
C TYR A 122 4.13 -6.83 12.96
N SER A 123 3.35 -7.46 12.08
CA SER A 123 3.16 -7.01 10.71
C SER A 123 2.43 -5.66 10.61
N LEU A 124 1.46 -5.39 11.48
CA LEU A 124 0.75 -4.12 11.55
C LEU A 124 1.65 -3.02 12.15
N ALA A 125 2.30 -3.29 13.28
CA ALA A 125 3.19 -2.35 13.95
C ALA A 125 4.36 -1.92 13.04
N THR A 126 5.00 -2.87 12.35
CA THR A 126 6.07 -2.54 11.38
C THR A 126 5.56 -1.68 10.22
N MET A 127 4.30 -1.85 9.81
CA MET A 127 3.73 -1.01 8.75
C MET A 127 3.46 0.40 9.29
N PHE A 128 2.94 0.52 10.51
CA PHE A 128 2.67 1.80 11.15
C PHE A 128 3.96 2.60 11.42
N ASP A 129 5.03 1.93 11.86
CA ASP A 129 6.36 2.51 11.98
C ASP A 129 6.80 3.15 10.66
N GLN A 130 6.67 2.45 9.53
CA GLN A 130 6.98 3.01 8.22
C GLN A 130 6.09 4.20 7.81
N VAL A 131 4.84 4.26 8.30
CA VAL A 131 3.95 5.41 8.09
C VAL A 131 4.42 6.61 8.91
N ALA A 132 4.76 6.43 10.19
CA ALA A 132 5.32 7.48 11.04
C ALA A 132 6.63 8.03 10.45
N ASP A 133 7.50 7.13 9.99
CA ASP A 133 8.73 7.44 9.27
C ASP A 133 8.51 8.28 7.99
N ALA A 134 7.40 8.02 7.27
CA ALA A 134 7.03 8.80 6.10
C ALA A 134 6.50 10.19 6.50
N CYS A 135 5.72 10.27 7.57
CA CYS A 135 5.20 11.52 8.13
C CYS A 135 6.34 12.44 8.61
N ASN A 136 7.37 11.90 9.26
CA ASN A 136 8.56 12.67 9.65
C ASN A 136 9.34 13.27 8.47
N ARG A 137 9.17 12.75 7.25
CA ARG A 137 9.83 13.27 6.05
C ARG A 137 9.00 14.32 5.32
N ASP A 138 7.71 14.44 5.64
CA ASP A 138 6.76 15.32 4.95
C ASP A 138 5.61 15.73 5.91
N GLU A 139 5.71 16.95 6.44
CA GLU A 139 4.70 17.55 7.33
C GLU A 139 3.30 17.60 6.70
N ARG A 140 3.20 17.81 5.38
CA ARG A 140 1.89 17.85 4.69
C ARG A 140 1.25 16.47 4.62
N LEU A 141 2.08 15.43 4.53
CA LEU A 141 1.62 14.05 4.64
C LEU A 141 1.11 13.76 6.05
N TYR A 142 1.84 14.20 7.07
CA TYR A 142 1.40 14.10 8.47
C TYR A 142 0.05 14.80 8.68
N GLN A 143 -0.07 16.08 8.29
CA GLN A 143 -1.31 16.87 8.47
C GLN A 143 -2.55 16.21 7.84
N GLN A 144 -2.39 15.45 6.75
CA GLN A 144 -3.51 14.75 6.12
C GLN A 144 -3.85 13.40 6.78
N LEU A 145 -2.94 12.85 7.58
CA LEU A 145 -3.08 11.54 8.20
C LEU A 145 -3.17 11.61 9.73
N SER A 146 -2.96 12.76 10.38
CA SER A 146 -2.81 12.89 11.84
C SER A 146 -4.01 12.35 12.60
N GLU A 147 -5.23 12.76 12.25
CA GLU A 147 -6.48 12.26 12.87
C GLU A 147 -6.59 10.73 12.79
N ARG A 148 -6.16 10.14 11.66
CA ARG A 148 -6.24 8.70 11.42
C ARG A 148 -5.16 7.94 12.19
N LEU A 149 -3.96 8.49 12.27
CA LEU A 149 -2.86 7.95 13.08
C LEU A 149 -3.25 7.89 14.56
N GLU A 150 -3.79 8.99 15.09
CA GLU A 150 -4.28 9.04 16.47
C GLU A 150 -5.39 8.02 16.69
N ALA A 151 -6.39 7.97 15.79
CA ALA A 151 -7.51 7.05 15.88
C ALA A 151 -7.04 5.58 15.95
N VAL A 152 -6.04 5.18 15.15
CA VAL A 152 -5.46 3.83 15.21
C VAL A 152 -4.83 3.54 16.56
N VAL A 153 -4.03 4.47 17.11
CA VAL A 153 -3.39 4.32 18.43
C VAL A 153 -4.44 4.21 19.54
N LEU A 154 -5.50 5.02 19.47
CA LEU A 154 -6.61 4.99 20.43
C LEU A 154 -7.39 3.67 20.34
N ASN A 155 -7.71 3.21 19.13
CA ASN A 155 -8.47 1.98 18.90
C ASN A 155 -7.68 0.72 19.25
N ALA A 156 -6.35 0.79 19.20
CA ALA A 156 -5.51 -0.33 19.59
C ALA A 156 -5.50 -0.58 21.11
N ARG A 157 -5.93 0.38 21.93
CA ARG A 157 -5.91 0.26 23.39
C ARG A 157 -6.65 -0.99 23.85
N GLY A 158 -5.95 -1.84 24.61
CA GLY A 158 -6.50 -3.08 25.16
C GLY A 158 -6.30 -4.31 24.28
N ILE A 159 -5.74 -4.17 23.07
CA ILE A 159 -5.22 -5.29 22.27
C ILE A 159 -3.92 -5.80 22.92
N GLY A 160 -3.71 -7.12 22.92
CA GLY A 160 -2.49 -7.74 23.45
C GLY A 160 -1.24 -7.56 22.59
N TRP A 161 -0.23 -8.41 22.85
CA TRP A 161 0.97 -8.58 22.01
C TRP A 161 1.89 -7.36 21.89
N ASP A 162 1.92 -6.51 22.92
CA ASP A 162 2.65 -5.24 22.93
C ASP A 162 2.25 -4.32 21.75
N TYR A 163 1.15 -4.63 21.06
CA TYR A 163 0.72 -3.91 19.86
C TYR A 163 0.39 -2.44 20.16
N PRO A 164 -0.34 -2.09 21.23
CA PRO A 164 -0.64 -0.71 21.54
C PRO A 164 0.62 0.10 21.87
N ASP A 165 1.56 -0.51 22.60
CA ASP A 165 2.81 0.12 22.99
C ASP A 165 3.70 0.39 21.76
N ASN A 166 3.83 -0.60 20.86
CA ASN A 166 4.58 -0.42 19.61
C ASN A 166 3.99 0.68 18.71
N LEU A 167 2.65 0.79 18.64
CA LEU A 167 2.00 1.87 17.90
C LEU A 167 2.21 3.23 18.57
N ALA A 168 2.09 3.30 19.89
CA ALA A 168 2.32 4.52 20.65
C ALA A 168 3.77 5.01 20.49
N ASP A 169 4.76 4.12 20.61
CA ASP A 169 6.17 4.46 20.41
C ASP A 169 6.42 5.06 19.03
N SER A 170 5.84 4.45 17.99
CA SER A 170 5.94 4.95 16.61
C SER A 170 5.23 6.30 16.45
N TYR A 171 4.03 6.45 17.03
CA TYR A 171 3.25 7.68 16.95
C TYR A 171 3.97 8.85 17.63
N TYR A 172 4.42 8.67 18.87
CA TYR A 172 5.14 9.71 19.62
C TYR A 172 6.55 10.00 19.09
N SER A 173 7.04 9.22 18.12
CA SER A 173 8.26 9.54 17.37
C SER A 173 8.05 10.57 16.26
N ILE A 174 6.79 10.95 15.97
CA ILE A 174 6.48 11.93 14.94
C ILE A 174 6.77 13.35 15.44
N GLU A 175 7.63 14.08 14.73
CA GLU A 175 8.16 15.37 15.15
C GLU A 175 7.11 16.51 15.12
N TRP A 176 6.00 16.30 14.42
CA TRP A 176 4.97 17.33 14.16
C TRP A 176 3.82 17.36 15.18
N LEU A 177 3.82 16.46 16.16
CA LEU A 177 2.72 16.32 17.13
C LEU A 177 2.49 17.59 17.98
N ASP A 178 3.56 18.30 18.31
CA ASP A 178 3.52 19.46 19.21
C ASP A 178 3.08 20.76 18.51
N GLU A 179 2.86 20.74 17.18
CA GLU A 179 2.45 21.92 16.39
C GLU A 179 0.93 22.00 16.17
N GLU A 180 0.15 21.04 16.67
CA GLU A 180 -1.33 21.01 16.57
C GLU A 180 -2.07 21.68 17.76
N GLU A 181 -1.36 22.36 18.69
CA GLU A 181 -1.96 23.17 19.79
C GLU A 181 -2.37 24.60 19.41
#